data_AF-A0A3C0RED3-F1
#
_entry.id   AF-A0A3C0RED3-F1
#
_cell.length_a   1.000
_cell.length_b   1.000
_cell.length_c   1.000
_cell.angle_alpha   90.00
_cell.angle_beta   90.00
_cell.angle_gamma   90.00
#
_symmetry.space_group_name_H-M   'P 1'
#
loop_
_entity.id
_entity.type
_entity.pdbx_description
1 polymer ?
#
loop_
_entity_poly.entity_id
_entity_poly.type
_entity_poly.pdbx_seq_one_letter_code
_entity_poly.pdbx_strand_id
1 'polypeptide(L)'
;LKNAIHAGTIESKTPLLLCFDVLIQYLCTLATGEGFRPDEIFAEVKKTYCFSEMREDEFRETLLHITQGGNALQQYDEYRKVEVDEGLYQIKSRRIAMRHRMHIGTIVSDAMLKVKLLSGKYLGVIEEYFISRLEPGEVFTLAGRNLELIGIKDMTAMVKPSKSKKSIVPSWMGGRMSLTANLGEKLRETLNEVIQSDSPQIELAALAPLFDLQKELSHIPQSNEL
;
A
#
# COMPACT_ATOMS: atom_id res chain seq x y z
N LEU A 1 -5.01 -19.93 13.59
CA LEU A 1 -6.14 -19.52 12.71
C LEU A 1 -7.41 -20.36 12.91
N LYS A 2 -7.38 -21.69 12.74
CA LYS A 2 -8.56 -22.57 12.95
C LYS A 2 -9.27 -22.31 14.30
N ASN A 3 -8.50 -22.20 15.38
CA ASN A 3 -9.03 -21.94 16.72
C ASN A 3 -9.65 -20.54 16.86
N ALA A 4 -9.08 -19.50 16.23
CA ALA A 4 -9.64 -18.15 16.24
C ALA A 4 -10.98 -18.09 15.47
N ILE A 5 -11.08 -18.82 14.35
CA ILE A 5 -12.34 -18.94 13.58
C ILE A 5 -13.42 -19.63 14.43
N HIS A 6 -13.08 -20.73 15.10
CA HIS A 6 -14.03 -21.47 15.94
C HIS A 6 -14.52 -20.63 17.14
N ALA A 7 -13.64 -19.81 17.71
CA ALA A 7 -13.96 -18.90 18.81
C ALA A 7 -14.70 -17.62 18.35
N GLY A 8 -14.93 -17.43 17.05
CA GLY A 8 -15.53 -16.20 16.51
C GLY A 8 -14.67 -14.95 16.67
N THR A 9 -13.38 -15.12 16.98
CA THR A 9 -12.40 -14.02 17.13
C THR A 9 -12.00 -13.54 15.73
N ILE A 10 -12.85 -12.71 15.15
CA ILE A 10 -12.63 -12.07 13.84
C ILE A 10 -12.20 -10.63 14.08
N GLU A 11 -11.26 -10.13 13.29
CA GLU A 11 -10.84 -8.74 13.37
C GLU A 11 -12.00 -7.78 13.05
N SER A 12 -12.18 -6.77 13.90
CA SER A 12 -13.06 -5.66 13.58
C SER A 12 -12.51 -4.93 12.36
N LYS A 13 -13.31 -4.84 11.30
CA LYS A 13 -12.99 -3.99 10.15
C LYS A 13 -13.57 -2.61 10.39
N THR A 14 -12.74 -1.70 10.89
CA THR A 14 -13.14 -0.29 11.00
C THR A 14 -13.27 0.28 9.58
N PRO A 15 -14.44 0.77 9.17
CA PRO A 15 -14.60 1.41 7.87
C PRO A 15 -13.75 2.68 7.80
N LEU A 16 -13.13 2.89 6.64
CA LEU A 16 -12.43 4.15 6.36
C LEU A 16 -13.46 5.25 6.06
N LEU A 17 -13.27 6.40 6.69
CA LEU A 17 -14.16 7.57 6.56
C LEU A 17 -13.44 8.66 5.75
N LEU A 18 -14.22 9.45 5.02
CA LEU A 18 -13.76 10.65 4.31
C LEU A 18 -12.53 10.43 3.41
N CYS A 19 -12.48 9.31 2.70
CA CYS A 19 -11.44 9.01 1.71
C CYS A 19 -11.59 9.90 0.48
N PHE A 20 -11.15 11.16 0.57
CA PHE A 20 -11.35 12.17 -0.48
C PHE A 20 -10.67 11.81 -1.80
N ASP A 21 -9.59 11.03 -1.77
CA ASP A 21 -8.95 10.47 -2.96
C ASP A 21 -9.92 9.58 -3.77
N VAL A 22 -10.64 8.70 -3.09
CA VAL A 22 -11.68 7.84 -3.69
C VAL A 22 -12.85 8.68 -4.19
N LEU A 23 -13.26 9.71 -3.44
CA LEU A 23 -14.31 10.63 -3.88
C LEU A 23 -13.91 11.37 -5.16
N ILE A 24 -12.72 11.94 -5.21
CA ILE A 24 -12.17 12.63 -6.39
C ILE A 24 -12.21 11.69 -7.60
N GLN A 25 -11.78 10.44 -7.42
CA GLN A 25 -11.78 9.45 -8.48
C GLN A 25 -13.20 9.11 -8.96
N TYR A 26 -14.16 9.00 -8.05
CA TYR A 26 -15.58 8.83 -8.40
C TYR A 26 -16.12 10.02 -9.19
N LEU A 27 -15.88 11.26 -8.75
CA LEU A 27 -16.29 12.48 -9.45
C LEU A 27 -15.67 12.57 -10.86
N CYS A 28 -14.37 12.27 -10.99
CA CYS A 28 -13.73 12.20 -12.31
C CYS A 28 -14.31 11.09 -13.21
N THR A 29 -14.82 10.01 -12.62
CA THR A 29 -15.52 8.95 -13.37
C THR A 29 -16.83 9.45 -13.94
N LEU A 30 -17.66 10.11 -13.13
CA LEU A 30 -18.90 10.73 -13.59
C LEU A 30 -18.62 11.80 -14.67
N ALA A 31 -17.62 12.65 -14.43
CA ALA A 31 -17.22 13.69 -15.36
C ALA A 31 -16.66 13.16 -16.70
N THR A 32 -16.18 11.91 -16.75
CA THR A 32 -15.77 11.26 -18.00
C THR A 32 -16.98 10.80 -18.83
N GLY A 33 -18.13 10.59 -18.20
CA GLY A 33 -19.39 10.24 -18.85
C GLY A 33 -20.20 11.48 -19.25
N GLU A 34 -21.46 11.52 -18.83
CA GLU A 34 -22.39 12.62 -19.13
C GLU A 34 -22.11 13.90 -18.33
N GLY A 35 -21.18 13.84 -17.36
CA GLY A 35 -20.95 14.92 -16.41
C GLY A 35 -21.81 14.78 -15.15
N PHE A 36 -21.70 15.74 -14.24
CA PHE A 36 -22.51 15.75 -13.02
C PHE A 36 -22.80 17.16 -12.52
N ARG A 37 -23.85 17.30 -11.71
CA ARG A 37 -24.18 18.53 -10.98
C ARG A 37 -23.80 18.41 -9.50
N PRO A 38 -23.05 19.36 -8.91
CA PRO A 38 -22.56 19.26 -7.54
C PRO A 38 -23.62 18.96 -6.48
N ASP A 39 -24.76 19.66 -6.52
CA ASP A 39 -25.78 19.57 -5.46
C ASP A 39 -26.41 18.18 -5.40
N GLU A 40 -26.65 17.57 -6.57
CA GLU A 40 -27.18 16.21 -6.70
C GLU A 40 -26.18 15.20 -6.13
N ILE A 41 -24.91 15.32 -6.52
CA ILE A 41 -23.87 14.39 -6.11
C ILE A 41 -23.51 14.55 -4.63
N PHE A 42 -23.50 15.77 -4.09
CA PHE A 42 -23.28 15.98 -2.66
C PHE A 42 -24.34 15.26 -1.82
N ALA A 43 -25.62 15.40 -2.20
CA ALA A 43 -26.72 14.74 -1.53
C ALA A 43 -26.67 13.20 -1.66
N GLU A 44 -26.18 12.67 -2.78
CA GLU A 44 -25.95 11.23 -2.96
C GLU A 44 -24.80 10.71 -2.11
N VAL A 45 -23.64 11.36 -2.16
CA VAL A 45 -22.43 10.96 -1.45
C VAL A 45 -22.65 10.96 0.06
N LYS A 46 -23.37 11.95 0.61
CA LYS A 46 -23.74 12.00 2.03
C LYS A 46 -24.62 10.85 2.51
N LYS A 47 -25.30 10.11 1.61
CA LYS A 47 -26.06 8.90 1.98
C LYS A 47 -25.17 7.69 2.20
N THR A 48 -23.92 7.73 1.77
CA THR A 48 -22.96 6.65 2.00
C THR A 48 -22.39 6.73 3.42
N TYR A 49 -22.05 5.58 4.00
CA TYR A 49 -21.46 5.54 5.34
C TYR A 49 -20.14 6.34 5.41
N CYS A 50 -19.24 6.13 4.43
CA CYS A 50 -17.91 6.74 4.41
C CYS A 50 -17.93 8.28 4.37
N PHE A 51 -18.96 8.89 3.80
CA PHE A 51 -19.06 10.35 3.62
C PHE A 51 -20.27 10.98 4.32
N SER A 52 -20.91 10.25 5.24
CA SER A 52 -22.06 10.72 6.02
C SER A 52 -21.76 11.99 6.82
N GLU A 53 -20.54 12.12 7.34
CA GLU A 53 -20.06 13.27 8.11
C GLU A 53 -19.38 14.35 7.23
N MET A 54 -19.37 14.19 5.91
CA MET A 54 -18.73 15.16 5.01
C MET A 54 -19.43 16.52 5.11
N ARG A 55 -18.62 17.57 5.23
CA ARG A 55 -19.11 18.95 5.24
C ARG A 55 -19.14 19.54 3.83
N GLU A 56 -19.92 20.60 3.68
CA GLU A 56 -20.09 21.26 2.39
C GLU A 56 -18.81 21.98 1.91
N ASP A 57 -18.04 22.56 2.85
CA ASP A 57 -16.73 23.16 2.56
C ASP A 57 -15.74 22.12 2.01
N GLU A 58 -15.68 20.93 2.59
CA GLU A 58 -14.81 19.83 2.12
C GLU A 58 -15.19 19.37 0.71
N PHE A 59 -16.50 19.30 0.42
CA PHE A 59 -16.96 18.98 -0.92
C PHE A 59 -16.59 20.09 -1.93
N ARG A 60 -16.74 21.36 -1.56
CA ARG A 60 -16.31 22.49 -2.41
C ARG A 60 -14.81 22.47 -2.65
N GLU A 61 -13.99 22.17 -1.64
CA GLU A 61 -12.53 22.00 -1.81
C GLU A 61 -12.21 20.85 -2.77
N THR A 62 -12.96 19.76 -2.71
CA THR A 62 -12.82 18.63 -3.63
C THR A 62 -13.12 19.05 -5.08
N LEU A 63 -14.18 19.84 -5.31
CA LEU A 63 -14.52 20.38 -6.63
C LEU A 63 -13.45 21.37 -7.13
N LEU A 64 -12.95 22.23 -6.25
CA LEU A 64 -11.86 23.15 -6.56
C LEU A 64 -10.58 22.39 -6.94
N HIS A 65 -10.31 21.27 -6.28
CA HIS A 65 -9.17 20.42 -6.58
C HIS A 65 -9.22 19.87 -8.01
N ILE A 66 -10.35 19.30 -8.44
CA ILE A 66 -10.46 18.69 -9.78
C ILE A 66 -10.59 19.70 -10.92
N THR A 67 -11.01 20.93 -10.63
CA THR A 67 -11.19 22.00 -11.64
C THR A 67 -9.96 22.90 -11.77
N GLN A 68 -9.30 23.20 -10.65
CA GLN A 68 -8.20 24.17 -10.61
C GLN A 68 -6.90 23.62 -10.03
N GLY A 69 -6.86 22.37 -9.57
CA GLY A 69 -5.72 21.82 -8.80
C GLY A 69 -5.71 22.22 -7.33
N GLY A 70 -6.75 22.90 -6.84
CA GLY A 70 -6.83 23.38 -5.46
C GLY A 70 -5.84 24.51 -5.17
N ASN A 71 -5.73 24.94 -3.91
CA ASN A 71 -4.92 26.11 -3.57
C ASN A 71 -3.42 25.93 -3.86
N ALA A 72 -2.90 24.70 -3.80
CA ALA A 72 -1.48 24.42 -3.91
C ALA A 72 -0.99 24.16 -5.34
N LEU A 73 -1.84 23.62 -6.23
CA LEU A 73 -1.42 23.12 -7.55
C LEU A 73 -2.02 23.89 -8.72
N GLN A 74 -2.55 25.08 -8.47
CA GLN A 74 -3.13 25.99 -9.48
C GLN A 74 -2.23 26.29 -10.68
N GLN A 75 -0.91 26.24 -10.49
CA GLN A 75 0.07 26.51 -11.54
C GLN A 75 0.30 25.32 -12.50
N TYR A 76 -0.22 24.14 -12.17
CA TYR A 76 0.00 22.91 -12.93
C TYR A 76 -1.27 22.51 -13.67
N ASP A 77 -1.27 22.68 -14.99
CA ASP A 77 -2.41 22.36 -15.85
C ASP A 77 -2.85 20.88 -15.76
N GLU A 78 -1.96 19.97 -15.36
CA GLU A 78 -2.28 18.56 -15.22
C GLU A 78 -3.28 18.23 -14.10
N TYR A 79 -3.45 19.13 -13.13
CA TYR A 79 -4.42 18.98 -12.04
C TYR A 79 -5.77 19.63 -12.36
N ARG A 80 -5.86 20.40 -13.46
CA ARG A 80 -7.12 20.92 -14.01
C ARG A 80 -7.76 19.86 -14.90
N LYS A 81 -8.46 18.91 -14.27
CA LYS A 81 -9.01 17.73 -14.96
C LYS A 81 -10.40 17.98 -15.51
N VAL A 82 -11.22 18.73 -14.77
CA VAL A 82 -12.66 18.91 -15.00
C VAL A 82 -12.95 20.35 -15.39
N GLU A 83 -13.76 20.53 -16.42
CA GLU A 83 -14.29 21.82 -16.87
C GLU A 83 -15.75 21.97 -16.42
N VAL A 84 -16.19 23.21 -16.21
CA VAL A 84 -17.55 23.52 -15.77
C VAL A 84 -18.27 24.34 -16.84
N ASP A 85 -19.45 23.88 -17.23
CA ASP A 85 -20.28 24.51 -18.26
C ASP A 85 -21.75 24.52 -17.80
N GLU A 86 -22.36 25.68 -17.62
CA GLU A 86 -23.73 25.83 -17.08
C GLU A 86 -24.01 25.00 -15.79
N GLY A 87 -23.00 24.93 -14.91
CA GLY A 87 -23.06 24.17 -13.66
C GLY A 87 -22.91 22.65 -13.81
N LEU A 88 -22.65 22.15 -15.03
CA LEU A 88 -22.32 20.76 -15.32
C LEU A 88 -20.79 20.57 -15.32
N TYR A 89 -20.31 19.60 -14.54
CA TYR A 89 -18.89 19.27 -14.40
C TYR A 89 -18.54 18.12 -15.34
N GLN A 90 -17.62 18.35 -16.29
CA GLN A 90 -17.26 17.36 -17.30
C GLN A 90 -15.77 17.40 -17.69
N ILE A 91 -15.18 16.24 -17.98
CA ILE A 91 -13.84 16.12 -18.57
C ILE A 91 -13.98 16.15 -20.10
N LYS A 92 -13.73 17.31 -20.72
CA LYS A 92 -13.80 17.44 -22.19
C LYS A 92 -12.55 16.88 -22.89
N SER A 93 -11.42 16.78 -22.17
CA SER A 93 -10.16 16.27 -22.73
C SER A 93 -10.13 14.74 -22.84
N ARG A 94 -10.14 14.23 -24.08
CA ARG A 94 -10.01 12.79 -24.37
C ARG A 94 -8.76 12.15 -23.75
N ARG A 95 -7.65 12.90 -23.69
CA ARG A 95 -6.38 12.43 -23.10
C ARG A 95 -6.52 12.20 -21.59
N ILE A 96 -7.17 13.12 -20.88
CA ILE A 96 -7.39 13.03 -19.43
C ILE A 96 -8.38 11.91 -19.13
N ALA A 97 -9.48 11.84 -19.87
CA ALA A 97 -10.48 10.79 -19.77
C ALA A 97 -9.87 9.38 -19.94
N MET A 98 -9.02 9.19 -20.95
CA MET A 98 -8.35 7.91 -21.18
C MET A 98 -7.40 7.57 -20.02
N ARG A 99 -6.59 8.53 -19.57
CA ARG A 99 -5.68 8.34 -18.43
C ARG A 99 -6.43 7.93 -17.16
N HIS A 100 -7.54 8.61 -16.86
CA HIS A 100 -8.42 8.25 -15.73
C HIS A 100 -8.92 6.81 -15.85
N ARG A 101 -9.43 6.42 -17.02
CA ARG A 101 -9.93 5.06 -17.29
C ARG A 101 -8.87 3.97 -17.11
N MET A 102 -7.60 4.25 -17.40
CA MET A 102 -6.52 3.27 -17.23
C MET A 102 -6.03 3.14 -15.79
N HIS A 103 -6.22 4.17 -14.98
CA HIS A 103 -5.73 4.23 -13.59
C HIS A 103 -6.84 4.13 -12.56
N ILE A 104 -8.10 3.99 -12.98
CA ILE A 104 -9.24 3.85 -12.07
C ILE A 104 -9.12 2.54 -11.27
N GLY A 105 -8.94 2.67 -9.98
CA GLY A 105 -8.98 1.61 -8.97
C GLY A 105 -8.55 2.15 -7.62
N THR A 106 -8.79 1.40 -6.55
CA THR A 106 -8.28 1.73 -5.20
C THR A 106 -7.13 0.80 -4.80
N ILE A 107 -6.86 -0.22 -5.61
CA ILE A 107 -5.74 -1.14 -5.41
C ILE A 107 -4.50 -0.48 -6.03
N VAL A 108 -3.64 0.05 -5.17
CA VAL A 108 -2.33 0.55 -5.58
C VAL A 108 -1.38 -0.64 -5.76
N SER A 109 -0.57 -0.60 -6.81
CA SER A 109 0.60 -1.47 -6.90
C SER A 109 1.74 -0.83 -6.10
N ASP A 110 2.60 -1.65 -5.50
CA ASP A 110 3.84 -1.15 -4.92
C ASP A 110 4.63 -0.41 -5.99
N ALA A 111 5.12 0.78 -5.63
CA ALA A 111 5.92 1.58 -6.55
C ALA A 111 7.23 0.85 -6.87
N MET A 112 7.55 0.73 -8.15
CA MET A 112 8.72 0.02 -8.64
C MET A 112 9.69 0.99 -9.31
N LEU A 113 10.97 0.86 -8.99
CA LEU A 113 12.03 1.61 -9.67
C LEU A 113 12.71 0.75 -10.72
N LYS A 114 13.07 1.36 -11.86
CA LYS A 114 13.94 0.74 -12.84
C LYS A 114 15.35 0.68 -12.26
N VAL A 115 16.02 -0.48 -12.36
CA VAL A 115 17.42 -0.63 -11.97
C VAL A 115 18.28 -0.55 -13.22
N LYS A 116 19.20 0.42 -13.25
CA LYS A 116 20.10 0.64 -14.40
C LYS A 116 21.54 0.77 -13.95
N LEU A 117 22.46 0.22 -14.74
CA LEU A 117 23.88 0.54 -14.61
C LEU A 117 24.10 2.03 -14.91
N LEU A 118 25.20 2.60 -14.40
CA LEU A 118 25.65 3.94 -14.78
C LEU A 118 25.82 4.12 -16.31
N SER A 119 26.09 3.04 -17.03
CA SER A 119 26.12 3.03 -18.50
C SER A 119 24.73 3.12 -19.17
N GLY A 120 23.65 3.15 -18.40
CA GLY A 120 22.27 3.18 -18.87
C GLY A 120 21.65 1.80 -19.12
N LYS A 121 22.42 0.71 -19.04
CA LYS A 121 21.91 -0.66 -19.25
C LYS A 121 20.86 -1.01 -18.19
N TYR A 122 19.67 -1.38 -18.65
CA TYR A 122 18.57 -1.87 -17.82
C TYR A 122 18.85 -3.28 -17.30
N LEU A 123 18.62 -3.50 -16.00
CA LEU A 123 18.84 -4.78 -15.32
C LEU A 123 17.55 -5.41 -14.79
N GLY A 124 16.51 -4.61 -14.54
CA GLY A 124 15.24 -5.08 -13.98
C GLY A 124 14.51 -3.99 -13.23
N VAL A 125 13.55 -4.39 -12.40
CA VAL A 125 12.82 -3.50 -11.48
C VAL A 125 13.01 -3.95 -10.04
N ILE A 126 12.88 -3.02 -9.10
CA ILE A 126 12.94 -3.28 -7.66
C ILE A 126 11.89 -2.45 -6.91
N GLU A 127 11.33 -2.96 -5.82
CA GLU A 127 10.38 -2.21 -4.98
C GLU A 127 11.03 -0.93 -4.42
N GLU A 128 10.30 0.18 -4.52
CA GLU A 128 10.70 1.48 -3.97
C GLU A 128 10.95 1.40 -2.48
N TYR A 129 10.04 0.77 -1.74
CA TYR A 129 10.16 0.62 -0.29
C TYR A 129 11.46 -0.08 0.13
N PHE A 130 11.97 -1.02 -0.67
CA PHE A 130 13.25 -1.66 -0.39
C PHE A 130 14.42 -0.73 -0.71
N ILE A 131 14.46 -0.20 -1.93
CA ILE A 131 15.65 0.51 -2.44
C ILE A 131 15.82 1.90 -1.82
N SER A 132 14.73 2.55 -1.38
CA SER A 132 14.76 3.88 -0.74
C SER A 132 15.34 3.86 0.68
N ARG A 133 15.36 2.69 1.32
CA ARG A 133 15.98 2.49 2.65
C ARG A 133 17.48 2.25 2.57
N LEU A 134 18.03 2.04 1.37
CA LEU A 134 19.45 1.83 1.18
C LEU A 134 20.18 3.16 1.03
N GLU A 135 21.32 3.27 1.69
CA GLU A 135 22.23 4.39 1.49
C GLU A 135 23.09 4.16 0.23
N PRO A 136 23.48 5.25 -0.49
CA PRO A 136 24.48 5.14 -1.54
C PRO A 136 25.76 4.46 -1.02
N GLY A 137 26.21 3.41 -1.71
CA GLY A 137 27.32 2.54 -1.32
C GLY A 137 26.90 1.20 -0.74
N GLU A 138 25.63 1.02 -0.37
CA GLU A 138 25.13 -0.28 0.06
C GLU A 138 24.91 -1.24 -1.11
N VAL A 139 25.11 -2.54 -0.84
CA VAL A 139 25.07 -3.60 -1.84
C VAL A 139 23.83 -4.46 -1.64
N PHE A 140 23.07 -4.66 -2.72
CA PHE A 140 21.90 -5.53 -2.74
C PHE A 140 21.96 -6.54 -3.88
N THR A 141 21.18 -7.61 -3.76
CA THR A 141 21.12 -8.67 -4.77
C THR A 141 19.90 -8.53 -5.66
N LEU A 142 20.11 -8.46 -6.97
CA LEU A 142 19.04 -8.48 -7.98
C LEU A 142 19.35 -9.53 -9.04
N ALA A 143 18.42 -10.46 -9.27
CA ALA A 143 18.55 -11.53 -10.26
C ALA A 143 19.91 -12.28 -10.18
N GLY A 144 20.36 -12.57 -8.96
CA GLY A 144 21.62 -13.28 -8.69
C GLY A 144 22.89 -12.42 -8.83
N ARG A 145 22.77 -11.10 -8.95
CA ARG A 145 23.90 -10.16 -9.08
C ARG A 145 23.95 -9.20 -7.91
N ASN A 146 25.14 -8.99 -7.35
CA ASN A 146 25.36 -8.01 -6.30
C ASN A 146 25.62 -6.65 -6.95
N LEU A 147 24.82 -5.66 -6.58
CA LEU A 147 24.79 -4.32 -7.14
C LEU A 147 24.94 -3.30 -6.02
N GLU A 148 25.84 -2.33 -6.19
CA GLU A 148 26.01 -1.22 -5.28
C GLU A 148 25.14 -0.05 -5.73
N LEU A 149 24.33 0.50 -4.81
CA LEU A 149 23.51 1.68 -5.07
C LEU A 149 24.39 2.92 -5.17
N ILE A 150 24.25 3.68 -6.26
CA ILE A 150 24.92 4.98 -6.43
C ILE A 150 23.96 6.13 -6.11
N GLY A 151 22.68 5.96 -6.43
CA GLY A 151 21.65 6.93 -6.12
C GLY A 151 20.36 6.64 -6.85
N ILE A 152 19.34 7.41 -6.53
CA ILE A 152 18.00 7.32 -7.12
C ILE A 152 17.70 8.64 -7.81
N LYS A 153 17.23 8.55 -9.06
CA LYS A 153 16.78 9.71 -9.83
C LYS A 153 15.69 9.28 -10.81
N ASP A 154 14.60 10.06 -10.91
CA ASP A 154 13.52 9.86 -11.89
C ASP A 154 12.98 8.41 -11.92
N MET A 155 12.58 7.87 -10.76
CA MET A 155 12.11 6.48 -10.61
C MET A 155 13.11 5.42 -11.11
N THR A 156 14.40 5.75 -11.10
CA THR A 156 15.49 4.88 -11.54
C THR A 156 16.57 4.79 -10.45
N ALA A 157 16.86 3.58 -10.02
CA ALA A 157 18.02 3.27 -9.18
C ALA A 157 19.25 3.07 -10.06
N MET A 158 20.25 3.95 -9.91
CA MET A 158 21.53 3.87 -10.60
C MET A 158 22.48 3.02 -9.78
N VAL A 159 23.09 2.03 -10.43
CA VAL A 159 23.92 1.03 -9.74
C VAL A 159 25.22 0.72 -10.48
N LYS A 160 26.16 0.09 -9.79
CA LYS A 160 27.35 -0.56 -10.40
C LYS A 160 27.50 -2.00 -9.89
N PRO A 161 28.15 -2.90 -10.64
CA PRO A 161 28.43 -4.24 -10.16
C PRO A 161 29.34 -4.22 -8.93
N SER A 162 29.03 -5.05 -7.93
CA SER A 162 29.86 -5.20 -6.73
C SER A 162 30.36 -6.64 -6.59
N LYS A 163 31.59 -6.78 -6.07
CA LYS A 163 32.18 -8.08 -5.68
C LYS A 163 32.01 -8.36 -4.19
N SER A 164 31.29 -7.51 -3.46
CA SER A 164 31.03 -7.71 -2.04
C SER A 164 30.30 -9.04 -1.81
N LYS A 165 30.76 -9.80 -0.81
CA LYS A 165 30.06 -11.01 -0.34
C LYS A 165 28.87 -10.69 0.57
N LYS A 166 28.85 -9.49 1.16
CA LYS A 166 27.71 -8.99 1.95
C LYS A 166 26.75 -8.28 1.00
N SER A 167 25.51 -8.74 0.97
CA SER A 167 24.44 -8.18 0.14
C SER A 167 23.11 -8.27 0.86
N ILE A 168 22.33 -7.21 0.79
CA ILE A 168 20.97 -7.18 1.31
C ILE A 168 20.04 -7.83 0.27
N VAL A 169 19.23 -8.79 0.69
CA VAL A 169 18.25 -9.43 -0.18
C VAL A 169 16.97 -8.59 -0.18
N PRO A 170 16.40 -8.24 -1.34
CA PRO A 170 15.16 -7.50 -1.44
C PRO A 170 14.02 -8.18 -0.67
N SER A 171 13.39 -7.46 0.24
CA SER A 171 12.17 -7.88 0.91
C SER A 171 10.96 -7.34 0.14
N TRP A 172 10.11 -8.23 -0.36
CA TRP A 172 8.87 -7.86 -1.05
C TRP A 172 7.76 -7.69 -0.01
N MET A 173 7.13 -6.51 0.04
CA MET A 173 6.06 -6.24 1.02
C MET A 173 4.83 -7.11 0.81
N GLY A 174 4.56 -7.54 -0.44
CA GLY A 174 3.47 -8.48 -0.75
C GLY A 174 3.58 -9.86 -0.10
N GLY A 175 4.74 -10.22 0.47
CA GLY A 175 4.95 -11.47 1.19
C GLY A 175 4.76 -11.39 2.71
N ARG A 176 4.50 -10.20 3.28
CA ARG A 176 4.30 -10.06 4.73
C ARG A 176 2.89 -10.51 5.12
N MET A 177 2.81 -11.43 6.08
CA MET A 177 1.56 -11.67 6.79
C MET A 177 1.20 -10.42 7.58
N SER A 178 -0.04 -9.92 7.41
CA SER A 178 -0.61 -8.95 8.32
C SER A 178 -0.91 -9.64 9.64
N LEU A 179 0.04 -9.64 10.58
CA LEU A 179 -0.21 -10.07 11.95
C LEU A 179 -1.05 -8.98 12.63
N THR A 180 -2.37 -9.18 12.62
CA THR A 180 -3.32 -8.35 13.37
C THR A 180 -3.13 -8.59 14.86
N ALA A 181 -3.59 -7.66 15.71
CA ALA A 181 -3.48 -7.80 17.17
C ALA A 181 -4.14 -9.10 17.66
N ASN A 182 -5.36 -9.39 17.19
CA ASN A 182 -6.12 -10.60 17.53
C ASN A 182 -5.38 -11.88 17.10
N LEU A 183 -4.77 -11.89 15.91
CA LEU A 183 -3.99 -13.03 15.43
C LEU A 183 -2.70 -13.20 16.23
N GLY A 184 -2.05 -12.09 16.60
CA GLY A 184 -0.87 -12.08 17.45
C GLY A 184 -1.13 -12.64 18.83
N GLU A 185 -2.25 -12.28 19.46
CA GLU A 185 -2.69 -12.85 20.74
C GLU A 185 -2.92 -14.35 20.64
N LYS A 186 -3.69 -14.81 19.64
CA LYS A 186 -3.95 -16.24 19.44
C LYS A 186 -2.66 -17.03 19.16
N LEU A 187 -1.72 -16.43 18.43
CA LEU A 187 -0.41 -17.03 18.19
C LEU A 187 0.36 -17.21 19.49
N ARG A 188 0.37 -16.21 20.38
CA ARG A 188 1.02 -16.32 21.70
C ARG A 188 0.38 -17.40 22.56
N GLU A 189 -0.95 -17.50 22.59
CA GLU A 189 -1.65 -18.56 23.31
C GLU A 189 -1.21 -19.94 22.81
N THR A 190 -1.18 -20.15 21.48
CA THR A 190 -0.75 -21.41 20.88
C THR A 190 0.72 -21.71 21.19
N LEU A 191 1.60 -20.70 21.19
CA LEU A 191 2.99 -20.89 21.58
C LEU A 191 3.15 -21.27 23.07
N ASN A 192 2.34 -20.70 23.96
CA ASN A 192 2.33 -21.07 25.38
C ASN A 192 1.83 -22.51 25.61
N GLU A 193 0.81 -22.95 24.87
CA GLU A 193 0.31 -24.33 24.95
C GLU A 193 1.41 -25.35 24.63
N VAL A 194 2.28 -25.04 23.67
CA VAL A 194 3.45 -25.86 23.30
C VAL A 194 4.51 -25.89 24.40
N ILE A 195 4.72 -24.79 25.12
CA ILE A 195 5.68 -24.75 26.24
C ILE A 195 5.19 -25.60 27.41
N GLN A 196 3.88 -25.61 27.66
CA GLN A 196 3.28 -26.22 28.84
C GLN A 196 2.83 -27.68 28.64
N SER A 197 2.70 -28.16 27.40
CA SER A 197 2.20 -29.51 27.13
C SER A 197 2.66 -30.07 25.78
N ASP A 198 2.73 -31.41 25.66
CA ASP A 198 2.73 -32.08 24.36
C ASP A 198 1.36 -31.88 23.71
N SER A 199 1.24 -30.85 22.89
CA SER A 199 0.00 -30.54 22.20
C SER A 199 -0.34 -31.62 21.17
N PRO A 200 -1.58 -32.14 21.12
CA PRO A 200 -1.97 -33.21 20.20
C PRO A 200 -2.16 -32.74 18.75
N GLN A 201 -1.92 -31.46 18.43
CA GLN A 201 -2.10 -30.92 17.08
C GLN A 201 -0.94 -31.34 16.18
N ILE A 202 -1.27 -31.94 15.03
CA ILE A 202 -0.28 -32.42 14.04
C ILE A 202 0.62 -31.29 13.53
N GLU A 203 0.08 -30.08 13.40
CA GLU A 203 0.83 -28.90 12.99
C GLU A 203 1.90 -28.53 14.03
N LEU A 204 1.60 -28.66 15.33
CA LEU A 204 2.56 -28.34 16.40
C LEU A 204 3.61 -29.44 16.56
N ALA A 205 3.21 -30.71 16.41
CA ALA A 205 4.15 -31.82 16.39
C ALA A 205 5.17 -31.70 15.24
N ALA A 206 4.73 -31.26 14.05
CA ALA A 206 5.62 -31.03 12.92
C ALA A 206 6.62 -29.87 13.17
N LEU A 207 6.25 -28.90 14.01
CA LEU A 207 7.09 -27.77 14.38
C LEU A 207 8.01 -28.04 15.58
N ALA A 208 7.92 -29.21 16.24
CA ALA A 208 8.73 -29.56 17.41
C ALA A 208 10.24 -29.28 17.23
N PRO A 209 10.89 -29.66 16.10
CA PRO A 209 12.32 -29.38 15.92
C PRO A 209 12.68 -27.88 15.93
N LEU A 210 11.75 -27.02 15.47
CA LEU A 210 11.94 -25.57 15.51
C LEU A 210 11.84 -25.02 16.93
N PHE A 211 10.94 -25.57 17.75
CA PHE A 211 10.82 -25.18 19.15
C PHE A 211 12.03 -25.62 19.97
N ASP A 212 12.59 -26.79 19.69
CA ASP A 212 13.81 -27.27 20.32
C ASP A 212 15.00 -26.38 19.99
N LEU A 213 15.19 -26.06 18.70
CA LEU A 213 16.21 -25.11 18.28
C LEU A 213 16.01 -23.71 18.89
N GLN A 214 14.75 -23.24 18.95
CA GLN A 214 14.44 -21.96 19.58
C GLN A 214 14.85 -21.94 21.04
N LYS A 215 14.65 -23.02 21.81
CA LYS A 215 15.06 -23.15 23.22
C LYS A 215 16.58 -23.16 23.40
N GLU A 216 17.32 -23.70 22.44
CA GLU A 216 18.80 -23.68 22.45
C GLU A 216 19.35 -22.27 22.18
N LEU A 217 18.70 -21.52 21.28
CA LEU A 217 19.15 -20.19 20.86
C LEU A 217 18.61 -19.05 21.73
N SER A 218 17.41 -19.21 22.31
CA SER A 218 16.68 -18.19 23.07
C SER A 218 15.52 -18.82 23.89
N HIS A 219 14.61 -18.02 24.41
CA HIS A 219 13.33 -18.49 24.99
C HIS A 219 12.16 -18.19 24.05
N ILE A 220 11.04 -18.87 24.28
CA ILE A 220 9.75 -18.52 23.65
C ILE A 220 9.04 -17.57 24.63
N PRO A 221 8.66 -16.35 24.22
CA PRO A 221 8.01 -15.38 25.11
C PRO A 221 6.69 -15.92 25.65
N GLN A 222 6.46 -15.73 26.95
CA GLN A 222 5.16 -16.02 27.56
C GLN A 222 4.10 -14.99 27.14
N SER A 223 2.82 -15.25 27.45
CA SER A 223 1.71 -14.35 27.08
C SER A 223 1.85 -12.95 27.69
N ASN A 224 2.53 -12.85 28.83
CA ASN A 224 2.79 -11.63 29.57
C ASN A 224 4.19 -11.01 29.31
N GLU A 225 4.94 -11.54 28.34
CA GLU A 225 6.27 -11.04 27.97
C GLU A 225 6.22 -10.34 26.61
N LEU A 226 7.02 -9.27 26.46
CA LEU A 226 7.13 -8.47 25.23
C LEU A 226 8.37 -8.87 24.43
#